data_AF-A0A1G1C582-F1
#
_entry.id   AF-A0A1G1C582-F1
#
_cell.length_a   1.000
_cell.length_b   1.000
_cell.length_c   1.000
_cell.angle_alpha   90.00
_cell.angle_beta   90.00
_cell.angle_gamma   90.00
#
_symmetry.space_group_name_H-M   'P 1'
#
loop_
_entity.id
_entity.type
_entity.pdbx_description
1 polymer ?
#
loop_
_entity_poly.entity_id
_entity_poly.type
_entity_poly.pdbx_seq_one_letter_code
_entity_poly.pdbx_strand_id
1 'polypeptide(L)'
;MREQDSHFLENEVVYPLGTSGKEKESYLTVAEISEREEMPWTQVIRRIAPFKEQLELPQEVRNVRELVVPREVFVQIPFVTRTDIPAGDWMTTTEMADDLNVDYKWVNRRILDLSFVGEYRICYPVNYPRFHLPPEALAELREIRNRSPGQFEPGTYLNLDQIANTLGRHRLWVGNRLDDILDELGAESRLGLDDSGKSVEYYPKEVLGPLSEEKDKYKDGGDRLTIPMLAHEVGKDREWVERELEEMDASGEYRRFERSGRVDLSFSRKILIELLNRAEAYVDPEPGWYTERALGEIVGKSDNWVRRRLNLLNAEPRSFQDSHGVSRKHYSPKVLSSLLRMKEGWTTFQALESEQRSEDDEIGQLRKVLAYGQTMSKSTLLWLGISESEIKKWMKMGLITRWKNGQYYLTKMAEKVDQRATMAEEMVKELDKLEL
;
A
#
# COMPACT_ATOMS: atom_id res chain seq x y z
N MET A 1 14.51 67.55 -8.49
CA MET A 1 15.72 66.72 -8.40
C MET A 1 16.27 66.79 -6.99
N ARG A 2 15.83 65.88 -6.11
CA ARG A 2 16.58 65.36 -4.96
C ARG A 2 16.02 63.96 -4.74
N GLU A 3 16.83 62.98 -5.12
CA GLU A 3 16.62 61.56 -4.85
C GLU A 3 16.63 61.35 -3.34
N GLN A 4 15.64 60.62 -2.84
CA GLN A 4 15.67 60.03 -1.51
C GLN A 4 15.68 58.52 -1.71
N ASP A 5 16.85 57.94 -1.50
CA ASP A 5 17.06 56.50 -1.39
C ASP A 5 16.28 55.96 -0.19
N SER A 6 15.22 55.19 -0.44
CA SER A 6 14.59 54.37 0.57
C SER A 6 15.29 53.01 0.61
N HIS A 7 16.18 52.84 1.58
CA HIS A 7 16.62 51.51 2.00
C HIS A 7 15.45 50.82 2.72
N PHE A 8 14.72 49.96 2.01
CA PHE A 8 13.89 48.93 2.62
C PHE A 8 14.84 47.82 3.10
N LEU A 9 14.93 47.65 4.42
CA LEU A 9 15.53 46.46 5.03
C LEU A 9 14.46 45.38 5.06
N GLU A 10 14.55 44.42 4.16
CA GLU A 10 13.83 43.15 4.24
C GLU A 10 14.39 42.38 5.45
N ASN A 11 13.65 42.40 6.57
CA ASN A 11 13.88 41.46 7.66
C ASN A 11 13.29 40.11 7.24
N GLU A 12 14.07 39.32 6.50
CA GLU A 12 13.79 37.90 6.36
C GLU A 12 13.83 37.25 7.76
N VAL A 13 12.67 36.78 8.22
CA VAL A 13 12.59 35.90 9.39
C VAL A 13 13.16 34.55 8.93
N VAL A 14 14.46 34.36 9.14
CA VAL A 14 15.14 33.09 8.86
C VAL A 14 14.64 32.05 9.86
N TYR A 15 13.69 31.21 9.44
CA TYR A 15 13.34 30.01 10.18
C TYR A 15 14.53 29.05 10.15
N PRO A 16 15.03 28.55 11.30
CA PRO A 16 16.09 27.58 11.33
C PRO A 16 15.56 26.23 10.82
N LEU A 17 15.58 26.04 9.49
CA LEU A 17 15.32 24.77 8.84
C LEU A 17 16.55 23.87 9.01
N GLY A 18 16.58 23.14 10.11
CA GLY A 18 17.49 22.03 10.33
C GLY A 18 18.52 22.25 11.43
N THR A 19 18.08 22.31 12.69
CA THR A 19 19.00 22.23 13.83
C THR A 19 18.91 20.88 14.55
N SER A 20 20.08 20.43 15.02
CA SER A 20 20.31 19.12 15.63
C SER A 20 19.37 18.85 16.82
N GLY A 21 19.04 17.59 17.07
CA GLY A 21 18.00 17.14 18.03
C GLY A 21 18.14 17.57 19.50
N LYS A 22 19.11 18.41 19.88
CA LYS A 22 19.19 19.06 21.20
C LYS A 22 18.46 20.41 21.28
N GLU A 23 18.22 21.10 20.16
CA GLU A 23 17.45 22.36 20.17
C GLU A 23 15.94 22.14 20.17
N LYS A 24 15.45 20.99 19.71
CA LYS A 24 14.01 20.65 19.77
C LYS A 24 13.44 20.53 21.19
N GLU A 25 14.29 20.56 22.23
CA GLU A 25 13.82 20.56 23.61
C GLU A 25 13.36 21.95 24.09
N SER A 26 13.71 23.04 23.41
CA SER A 26 13.41 24.41 23.88
C SER A 26 12.12 25.02 23.32
N TYR A 27 11.54 24.46 22.25
CA TYR A 27 10.29 24.94 21.66
C TYR A 27 9.50 23.81 21.01
N LEU A 28 8.19 23.99 20.90
CA LEU A 28 7.29 23.12 20.12
C LEU A 28 6.29 23.98 19.37
N THR A 29 5.90 23.56 18.18
CA THR A 29 4.77 24.17 17.47
C THR A 29 3.45 23.78 18.14
N VAL A 30 2.40 24.58 17.92
CA VAL A 30 1.03 24.24 18.36
C VAL A 30 0.57 22.89 17.81
N ALA A 31 0.98 22.51 16.59
CA ALA A 31 0.72 21.19 16.01
C ALA A 31 1.39 20.06 16.79
N GLU A 32 2.67 20.21 17.13
CA GLU A 32 3.42 19.20 17.90
C GLU A 32 2.87 19.06 19.32
N ILE A 33 2.46 20.15 19.97
CA ILE A 33 1.79 20.11 21.29
C ILE A 33 0.44 19.41 21.18
N SER A 34 -0.34 19.71 20.14
CA SER A 34 -1.65 19.09 19.87
C SER A 34 -1.55 17.58 19.73
N GLU A 35 -0.55 17.09 19.00
CA GLU A 35 -0.27 15.66 18.84
C GLU A 35 0.23 15.02 20.13
N ARG A 36 1.22 15.63 20.79
CA ARG A 36 1.83 15.13 22.03
C ARG A 36 0.84 14.97 23.18
N GLU A 37 -0.07 15.94 23.33
CA GLU A 37 -1.02 15.99 24.45
C GLU A 37 -2.41 15.45 24.07
N GLU A 38 -2.53 14.83 22.88
CA GLU A 38 -3.77 14.24 22.34
C GLU A 38 -4.99 15.19 22.41
N MET A 39 -4.78 16.49 22.16
CA MET A 39 -5.82 17.51 22.25
C MET A 39 -5.92 18.30 20.94
N PRO A 40 -7.12 18.78 20.54
CA PRO A 40 -7.25 19.58 19.33
C PRO A 40 -6.51 20.92 19.48
N TRP A 41 -5.92 21.44 18.39
CA TRP A 41 -5.16 22.70 18.41
C TRP A 41 -5.92 23.89 19.02
N THR A 42 -7.26 23.96 18.88
CA THR A 42 -8.07 25.01 19.53
C THR A 42 -8.04 24.95 21.06
N GLN A 43 -7.85 23.77 21.65
CA GLN A 43 -7.60 23.64 23.09
C GLN A 43 -6.20 24.09 23.47
N VAL A 44 -5.19 23.75 22.67
CA VAL A 44 -3.80 24.22 22.88
C VAL A 44 -3.77 25.74 22.90
N ILE A 45 -4.38 26.40 21.91
CA ILE A 45 -4.42 27.87 21.82
C ILE A 45 -5.04 28.51 23.06
N ARG A 46 -6.18 27.99 23.54
CA ARG A 46 -6.80 28.49 24.77
C ARG A 46 -5.96 28.26 26.02
N ARG A 47 -5.07 27.27 26.03
CA ARG A 47 -4.17 27.01 27.17
C ARG A 47 -2.90 27.86 27.11
N ILE A 48 -2.44 28.28 25.93
CA ILE A 48 -1.30 29.19 25.80
C ILE A 48 -1.70 30.66 25.84
N ALA A 49 -2.95 31.01 25.51
CA ALA A 49 -3.42 32.38 25.45
C ALA A 49 -3.22 33.22 26.73
N PRO A 50 -3.35 32.66 27.96
CA PRO A 50 -3.00 33.40 29.18
C PRO A 50 -1.52 33.83 29.25
N PHE A 51 -0.65 33.18 28.47
CA PHE A 51 0.78 33.47 28.39
C PHE A 51 1.17 34.18 27.09
N LYS A 52 0.22 34.79 26.36
CA LYS A 52 0.50 35.38 25.03
C LYS A 52 1.64 36.40 25.03
N GLU A 53 1.86 37.12 26.14
CA GLU A 53 2.94 38.10 26.29
C GLU A 53 4.34 37.47 26.33
N GLN A 54 4.42 36.15 26.59
CA GLN A 54 5.65 35.37 26.57
C GLN A 54 5.89 34.69 25.21
N LEU A 55 4.97 34.84 24.26
CA LEU A 55 5.07 34.27 22.92
C LEU A 55 5.72 35.30 21.99
N GLU A 56 6.67 34.85 21.18
CA GLU A 56 7.17 35.62 20.04
C GLU A 56 6.16 35.49 18.89
N LEU A 57 5.10 36.32 18.93
CA LEU A 57 4.08 36.31 17.90
C LEU A 57 4.60 37.04 16.64
N PRO A 58 4.52 36.44 15.45
CA PRO A 58 4.76 37.17 14.21
C PRO A 58 3.74 38.32 14.07
N GLN A 59 4.07 39.34 13.27
CA GLN A 59 3.13 40.44 12.98
C GLN A 59 1.78 39.95 12.45
N GLU A 60 1.76 38.80 11.78
CA GLU A 60 0.54 38.15 11.31
C GLU A 60 0.66 36.61 11.47
N VAL A 61 -0.21 36.01 12.27
CA VAL A 61 -0.27 34.55 12.45
C VAL A 61 -1.09 33.92 11.33
N ARG A 62 -0.45 33.64 10.18
CA ARG A 62 -1.11 32.99 9.03
C ARG A 62 -1.60 31.57 9.36
N ASN A 63 -0.74 30.76 9.98
CA ASN A 63 -1.07 29.41 10.42
C ASN A 63 -0.80 29.21 11.91
N VAL A 64 -1.85 29.29 12.71
CA VAL A 64 -1.82 29.11 14.16
C VAL A 64 -1.22 27.75 14.59
N ARG A 65 -1.22 26.74 13.71
CA ARG A 65 -0.63 25.42 13.99
C ARG A 65 0.90 25.43 13.95
N GLU A 66 1.50 26.35 13.20
CA GLU A 66 2.95 26.51 13.04
C GLU A 66 3.54 27.49 14.07
N LEU A 67 2.68 28.13 14.88
CA LEU A 67 3.13 29.01 15.93
C LEU A 67 4.05 28.28 16.90
N VAL A 68 5.25 28.80 17.07
CA VAL A 68 6.28 28.28 17.96
C VAL A 68 5.98 28.71 19.38
N VAL A 69 5.91 27.74 20.30
CA VAL A 69 5.64 27.93 21.71
C VAL A 69 6.90 27.58 22.50
N PRO A 70 7.45 28.51 23.30
CA PRO A 70 8.64 28.24 24.10
C PRO A 70 8.35 27.24 25.22
N ARG A 71 9.37 26.49 25.63
CA ARG A 71 9.29 25.47 26.67
C ARG A 71 8.68 25.97 27.96
N GLU A 72 9.04 27.19 28.36
CA GLU A 72 8.57 27.85 29.57
C GLU A 72 7.04 27.96 29.59
N VAL A 73 6.40 28.07 28.42
CA VAL A 73 4.95 28.15 28.28
C VAL A 73 4.33 26.75 28.14
N PHE A 74 4.83 25.89 27.25
CA PHE A 74 4.15 24.62 27.01
C PHE A 74 4.20 23.65 28.19
N VAL A 75 5.22 23.72 29.06
CA VAL A 75 5.26 22.92 30.29
C VAL A 75 4.20 23.34 31.32
N GLN A 76 3.64 24.55 31.18
CA GLN A 76 2.59 25.07 32.06
C GLN A 76 1.18 24.64 31.63
N ILE A 77 1.00 24.21 30.37
CA ILE A 77 -0.29 23.84 29.77
C ILE A 77 -1.14 22.89 30.64
N PRO A 78 -0.59 21.87 31.32
CA PRO A 78 -1.37 21.00 32.20
C PRO A 78 -1.95 21.70 33.45
N PHE A 79 -1.39 22.84 33.87
CA PHE A 79 -1.71 23.49 35.15
C PHE A 79 -2.62 24.73 35.03
N VAL A 80 -2.77 25.29 33.83
CA VAL A 80 -3.46 26.57 33.54
C VAL A 80 -4.94 26.59 33.95
N THR A 81 -5.56 25.43 34.08
CA THR A 81 -7.03 25.31 34.26
C THR A 81 -7.52 25.51 35.70
N ARG A 82 -6.62 25.75 36.67
CA ARG A 82 -6.99 25.90 38.09
C ARG A 82 -7.37 27.35 38.40
N THR A 83 -8.63 27.57 38.77
CA THR A 83 -9.20 28.90 39.11
C THR A 83 -10.42 28.72 40.01
N ASP A 84 -10.69 29.70 40.88
CA ASP A 84 -11.91 29.84 41.68
C ASP A 84 -12.70 31.11 41.32
N ILE A 85 -12.22 31.87 40.33
CA ILE A 85 -12.81 33.14 39.92
C ILE A 85 -14.06 32.86 39.07
N PRO A 86 -15.24 33.42 39.43
CA PRO A 86 -16.46 33.27 38.63
C PRO A 86 -16.33 33.99 37.27
N ALA A 87 -17.00 33.48 36.23
CA ALA A 87 -16.99 34.09 34.89
C ALA A 87 -17.47 35.55 34.88
N GLY A 88 -18.55 35.86 35.62
CA GLY A 88 -19.13 37.21 35.61
C GLY A 88 -19.74 37.54 34.25
N ASP A 89 -19.31 38.66 33.67
CA ASP A 89 -19.65 39.14 32.32
C ASP A 89 -18.67 38.66 31.24
N TRP A 90 -17.65 37.88 31.60
CA TRP A 90 -16.70 37.33 30.64
C TRP A 90 -17.37 36.22 29.83
N MET A 91 -17.05 36.16 28.53
CA MET A 91 -17.68 35.21 27.61
C MET A 91 -16.68 34.15 27.18
N THR A 92 -17.15 32.91 27.07
CA THR A 92 -16.39 31.82 26.46
C THR A 92 -16.19 32.06 24.96
N THR A 93 -15.23 31.37 24.36
CA THR A 93 -15.00 31.44 22.90
C THR A 93 -16.18 30.92 22.08
N THR A 94 -17.05 30.09 22.66
CA THR A 94 -18.31 29.65 22.02
C THR A 94 -19.35 30.76 22.04
N GLU A 95 -19.58 31.40 23.20
CA GLU A 95 -20.52 32.52 23.30
C GLU A 95 -20.10 33.71 22.42
N MET A 96 -18.79 34.00 22.35
CA MET A 96 -18.25 34.99 21.42
C MET A 96 -18.52 34.63 19.95
N ALA A 97 -18.38 33.35 19.58
CA ALA A 97 -18.63 32.88 18.22
C ALA A 97 -20.12 33.00 17.84
N ASP A 98 -21.01 32.64 18.78
CA ASP A 98 -22.46 32.74 18.61
C ASP A 98 -22.92 34.20 18.48
N ASP A 99 -22.44 35.11 19.34
CA ASP A 99 -22.76 36.55 19.27
C ASP A 99 -22.32 37.17 17.94
N LEU A 100 -21.13 36.78 17.47
CA LEU A 100 -20.56 37.27 16.22
C LEU A 100 -21.11 36.54 14.99
N ASN A 101 -21.92 35.48 15.14
CA ASN A 101 -22.36 34.62 14.05
C ASN A 101 -21.18 34.20 13.14
N VAL A 102 -20.14 33.63 13.76
CA VAL A 102 -18.93 33.12 13.09
C VAL A 102 -18.59 31.72 13.58
N ASP A 103 -17.78 30.99 12.81
CA ASP A 103 -17.30 29.66 13.24
C ASP A 103 -16.44 29.75 14.51
N TYR A 104 -16.62 28.80 15.43
CA TYR A 104 -15.84 28.71 16.68
C TYR A 104 -14.32 28.75 16.44
N LYS A 105 -13.81 28.13 15.36
CA LYS A 105 -12.37 28.16 15.04
C LYS A 105 -11.92 29.56 14.60
N TRP A 106 -12.81 30.38 14.03
CA TRP A 106 -12.50 31.75 13.65
C TRP A 106 -12.10 32.58 14.88
N VAL A 107 -12.87 32.48 15.98
CA VAL A 107 -12.53 33.14 17.26
C VAL A 107 -11.22 32.60 17.79
N ASN A 108 -11.06 31.27 17.84
CA ASN A 108 -9.85 30.65 18.41
C ASN A 108 -8.57 31.00 17.66
N ARG A 109 -8.63 31.24 16.34
CA ARG A 109 -7.45 31.67 15.56
C ARG A 109 -6.95 33.05 15.98
N ARG A 110 -7.83 33.92 16.47
CA ARG A 110 -7.56 35.34 16.74
C ARG A 110 -7.31 35.66 18.20
N ILE A 111 -7.45 34.70 19.12
CA ILE A 111 -7.28 34.94 20.56
C ILE A 111 -5.93 35.59 20.88
N LEU A 112 -4.88 35.18 20.18
CA LEU A 112 -3.52 35.69 20.40
C LEU A 112 -3.30 37.09 19.80
N ASP A 113 -4.12 37.48 18.82
CA ASP A 113 -4.05 38.79 18.15
C ASP A 113 -4.82 39.88 18.92
N LEU A 114 -5.67 39.50 19.87
CA LEU A 114 -6.44 40.44 20.67
C LEU A 114 -5.53 41.28 21.56
N SER A 115 -5.92 42.50 21.87
CA SER A 115 -5.22 43.35 22.83
C SER A 115 -5.33 42.81 24.28
N PHE A 116 -6.41 42.11 24.61
CA PHE A 116 -6.69 41.61 25.97
C PHE A 116 -6.18 40.18 26.21
N VAL A 117 -5.76 39.88 27.44
CA VAL A 117 -5.39 38.51 27.87
C VAL A 117 -6.66 37.79 28.33
N GLY A 118 -6.92 36.60 27.78
CA GLY A 118 -7.99 35.73 28.26
C GLY A 118 -7.56 34.87 29.44
N GLU A 119 -8.52 34.41 30.24
CA GLU A 119 -8.26 33.72 31.51
C GLU A 119 -9.19 32.52 31.70
N TYR A 120 -8.76 31.55 32.50
CA TYR A 120 -9.67 30.49 32.95
C TYR A 120 -10.54 31.01 34.11
N ARG A 121 -11.86 30.83 33.98
CA ARG A 121 -12.88 31.21 34.98
C ARG A 121 -13.93 30.11 35.13
N ILE A 122 -14.61 30.08 36.27
CA ILE A 122 -15.66 29.12 36.58
C ILE A 122 -16.96 29.52 35.85
N CYS A 123 -17.39 28.66 34.93
CA CYS A 123 -18.65 28.80 34.20
C CYS A 123 -19.82 28.27 35.04
N TYR A 124 -20.82 29.13 35.32
CA TYR A 124 -22.06 28.73 35.97
C TYR A 124 -23.13 28.36 34.93
N PRO A 125 -23.98 27.34 35.17
CA PRO A 125 -24.11 26.54 36.40
C PRO A 125 -23.21 25.30 36.46
N VAL A 126 -22.40 25.03 35.43
CA VAL A 126 -21.66 23.76 35.27
C VAL A 126 -20.50 23.62 36.27
N ASN A 127 -20.11 24.71 36.94
CA ASN A 127 -19.03 24.79 37.93
C ASN A 127 -17.72 24.16 37.43
N TYR A 128 -17.37 24.44 36.18
CA TYR A 128 -16.17 23.91 35.53
C TYR A 128 -15.34 25.05 34.95
N PRO A 129 -14.00 25.03 35.11
CA PRO A 129 -13.13 26.07 34.58
C PRO A 129 -13.11 26.03 33.05
N ARG A 130 -13.41 27.18 32.42
CA ARG A 130 -13.31 27.37 30.97
C ARG A 130 -12.52 28.63 30.67
N PHE A 131 -11.91 28.67 29.49
CA PHE A 131 -11.27 29.88 28.99
C PHE A 131 -12.34 30.91 28.60
N HIS A 132 -12.26 32.09 29.20
CA HIS A 132 -13.13 33.22 28.91
C HIS A 132 -12.30 34.42 28.46
N LEU A 133 -12.93 35.26 27.66
CA LEU A 133 -12.42 36.55 27.21
C LEU A 133 -13.24 37.67 27.86
N PRO A 134 -12.62 38.81 28.18
CA PRO A 134 -13.32 39.95 28.73
C PRO A 134 -14.29 40.54 27.69
N PRO A 135 -15.36 41.25 28.10
CA PRO A 135 -16.35 41.81 27.18
C PRO A 135 -15.76 42.76 26.13
N GLU A 136 -14.67 43.46 26.43
CA GLU A 136 -13.95 44.33 25.49
C GLU A 136 -13.37 43.55 24.30
N ALA A 137 -13.00 42.29 24.49
CA ALA A 137 -12.54 41.41 23.42
C ALA A 137 -13.63 41.15 22.38
N LEU A 138 -14.92 41.17 22.76
CA LEU A 138 -16.03 41.03 21.81
C LEU A 138 -16.06 42.21 20.83
N ALA A 139 -15.84 43.44 21.33
CA ALA A 139 -15.80 44.64 20.50
C ALA A 139 -14.63 44.59 19.51
N GLU A 140 -13.45 44.17 19.97
CA GLU A 140 -12.27 44.00 19.13
C GLU A 140 -12.47 42.89 18.09
N LEU A 141 -13.01 41.73 18.47
CA LEU A 141 -13.36 40.67 17.52
C LEU A 141 -14.41 41.12 16.51
N ARG A 142 -15.40 41.94 16.92
CA ARG A 142 -16.40 42.50 16.00
C ARG A 142 -15.75 43.48 15.02
N GLU A 143 -14.80 44.29 15.47
CA GLU A 143 -14.02 45.16 14.60
C GLU A 143 -13.14 44.35 13.64
N ILE A 144 -12.43 43.33 14.13
CA ILE A 144 -11.65 42.41 13.29
C ILE A 144 -12.57 41.73 12.28
N ARG A 145 -13.77 41.30 12.66
CA ARG A 145 -14.76 40.70 11.74
C ARG A 145 -15.16 41.69 10.64
N ASN A 146 -15.42 42.95 11.00
CA ASN A 146 -15.84 43.99 10.06
C ASN A 146 -14.70 44.47 9.16
N ARG A 147 -13.44 44.41 9.63
CA ARG A 147 -12.23 44.74 8.87
C ARG A 147 -11.71 43.56 8.05
N SER A 148 -11.89 42.33 8.53
CA SER A 148 -11.58 41.11 7.77
C SER A 148 -12.33 41.24 6.45
N PRO A 149 -11.69 40.96 5.30
CA PRO A 149 -12.30 41.13 3.98
C PRO A 149 -13.47 40.15 3.82
N GLY A 150 -14.61 40.51 4.41
CA GLY A 150 -15.88 39.79 4.41
C GLY A 150 -16.84 40.31 3.35
N GLN A 151 -16.35 41.18 2.46
CA GLN A 151 -16.96 41.50 1.18
C GLN A 151 -15.82 41.76 0.20
N PHE A 152 -15.13 40.70 -0.24
CA PHE A 152 -14.42 40.83 -1.51
C PHE A 152 -15.42 41.36 -2.54
N GLU A 153 -15.00 42.29 -3.41
CA GLU A 153 -15.91 42.79 -4.44
C GLU A 153 -16.51 41.58 -5.17
N PRO A 154 -17.85 41.45 -5.22
CA PRO A 154 -18.49 40.27 -5.77
C PRO A 154 -17.89 39.90 -7.13
N GLY A 155 -17.26 38.72 -7.19
CA GLY A 155 -16.63 38.22 -8.42
C GLY A 155 -15.16 38.57 -8.62
N THR A 156 -14.44 39.19 -7.68
CA THR A 156 -12.96 39.25 -7.72
C THR A 156 -12.30 38.05 -7.05
N TYR A 157 -12.89 37.56 -5.96
CA TYR A 157 -12.40 36.39 -5.25
C TYR A 157 -13.49 35.32 -5.16
N LEU A 158 -13.08 34.06 -5.21
CA LEU A 158 -13.95 32.90 -5.14
C LEU A 158 -13.41 31.93 -4.09
N ASN A 159 -14.27 31.38 -3.26
CA ASN A 159 -13.88 30.27 -2.39
C ASN A 159 -13.77 28.95 -3.19
N LEU A 160 -13.18 27.94 -2.57
CA LEU A 160 -12.92 26.64 -3.21
C LEU A 160 -14.19 26.01 -3.82
N ASP A 161 -15.33 26.11 -3.13
CA ASP A 161 -16.60 25.53 -3.59
C ASP A 161 -17.17 26.30 -4.78
N GLN A 162 -17.07 27.64 -4.79
CA GLN A 162 -17.45 28.48 -5.93
C GLN A 162 -16.59 28.17 -7.17
N ILE A 163 -15.28 27.97 -7.00
CA ILE A 163 -14.38 27.57 -8.08
C ILE A 163 -14.74 26.19 -8.61
N ALA A 164 -14.90 25.22 -7.71
CA ALA A 164 -15.28 23.85 -8.04
C ALA A 164 -16.60 23.78 -8.83
N ASN A 165 -17.62 24.53 -8.38
CA ASN A 165 -18.92 24.63 -9.04
C ASN A 165 -18.79 25.30 -10.42
N THR A 166 -18.05 26.40 -10.51
CA THR A 166 -17.82 27.13 -11.77
C THR A 166 -17.17 26.24 -12.82
N LEU A 167 -16.21 25.41 -12.40
CA LEU A 167 -15.49 24.50 -13.29
C LEU A 167 -16.22 23.17 -13.54
N GLY A 168 -17.27 22.85 -12.77
CA GLY A 168 -17.89 21.52 -12.79
C GLY A 168 -16.91 20.43 -12.38
N ARG A 169 -16.10 20.69 -11.34
CA ARG A 169 -15.05 19.79 -10.84
C ARG A 169 -15.21 19.54 -9.34
N HIS A 170 -14.62 18.46 -8.84
CA HIS A 170 -14.62 18.15 -7.42
C HIS A 170 -13.62 19.05 -6.67
N ARG A 171 -13.97 19.52 -5.47
CA ARG A 171 -13.14 20.42 -4.65
C ARG A 171 -11.69 19.95 -4.43
N LEU A 172 -11.45 18.65 -4.27
CA LEU A 172 -10.09 18.11 -4.10
C LEU A 172 -9.23 18.26 -5.36
N TRP A 173 -9.84 18.15 -6.55
CA TRP A 173 -9.12 18.35 -7.81
C TRP A 173 -8.64 19.79 -7.94
N VAL A 174 -9.50 20.74 -7.52
CA VAL A 174 -9.19 22.18 -7.50
C VAL A 174 -8.11 22.46 -6.45
N GLY A 175 -8.30 22.00 -5.21
CA GLY A 175 -7.36 22.24 -4.12
C GLY A 175 -5.95 21.77 -4.44
N ASN A 176 -5.80 20.58 -5.03
CA ASN A 176 -4.50 20.02 -5.39
C ASN A 176 -3.77 20.77 -6.54
N ARG A 177 -4.39 21.76 -7.17
CA ARG A 177 -3.82 22.54 -8.28
C ARG A 177 -3.70 24.02 -7.96
N LEU A 178 -4.39 24.49 -6.93
CA LEU A 178 -4.44 25.90 -6.61
C LEU A 178 -3.06 26.41 -6.18
N ASP A 179 -2.29 25.63 -5.43
CA ASP A 179 -0.97 26.06 -4.95
C ASP A 179 -0.02 26.37 -6.14
N ASP A 180 0.15 25.42 -7.07
CA ASP A 180 0.98 25.61 -8.26
C ASP A 180 0.50 26.81 -9.12
N ILE A 181 -0.83 26.97 -9.27
CA ILE A 181 -1.41 28.05 -10.07
C ILE A 181 -1.25 29.42 -9.38
N LEU A 182 -1.38 29.47 -8.05
CA LEU A 182 -1.16 30.70 -7.29
C LEU A 182 0.29 31.16 -7.41
N ASP A 183 1.24 30.22 -7.33
CA ASP A 183 2.66 30.47 -7.51
C ASP A 183 2.95 31.00 -8.93
N GLU A 184 2.39 30.37 -9.97
CA GLU A 184 2.51 30.82 -11.36
C GLU A 184 1.92 32.22 -11.58
N LEU A 185 0.81 32.54 -10.91
CA LEU A 185 0.16 33.85 -11.00
C LEU A 185 0.82 34.91 -10.11
N GLY A 186 1.74 34.53 -9.22
CA GLY A 186 2.30 35.41 -8.19
C GLY A 186 1.23 35.99 -7.28
N ALA A 187 0.19 35.21 -6.98
CA ALA A 187 -0.97 35.64 -6.21
C ALA A 187 -1.10 34.86 -4.90
N GLU A 188 -1.72 35.47 -3.88
CA GLU A 188 -1.94 34.81 -2.59
C GLU A 188 -3.45 34.54 -2.37
N SER A 189 -3.75 33.41 -1.72
CA SER A 189 -5.08 33.18 -1.16
C SER A 189 -5.31 34.11 0.04
N ARG A 190 -6.58 34.41 0.32
CA ARG A 190 -6.98 35.28 1.43
C ARG A 190 -8.01 34.60 2.31
N LEU A 191 -7.84 34.72 3.62
CA LEU A 191 -8.83 34.24 4.59
C LEU A 191 -10.02 35.22 4.65
N GLY A 192 -11.23 34.70 4.43
CA GLY A 192 -12.48 35.45 4.51
C GLY A 192 -13.55 34.69 5.31
N LEU A 193 -14.75 35.26 5.34
CA LEU A 193 -15.96 34.63 5.89
C LEU A 193 -16.92 34.33 4.73
N ASP A 194 -17.46 33.12 4.69
CA ASP A 194 -18.53 32.77 3.76
C ASP A 194 -19.91 33.29 4.23
N ASP A 195 -20.94 33.07 3.42
CA ASP A 195 -22.32 33.47 3.72
C ASP A 195 -22.88 32.83 5.01
N SER A 196 -22.24 31.77 5.50
CA SER A 196 -22.57 31.11 6.77
C SER A 196 -21.75 31.61 7.96
N GLY A 197 -20.86 32.59 7.76
CA GLY A 197 -19.95 33.09 8.80
C GLY A 197 -18.77 32.16 9.07
N LYS A 198 -18.54 31.15 8.23
CA LYS A 198 -17.41 30.23 8.38
C LYS A 198 -16.16 30.80 7.73
N SER A 199 -15.03 30.65 8.43
CA SER A 199 -13.73 31.02 7.89
C SER A 199 -13.34 30.09 6.74
N VAL A 200 -13.20 30.64 5.54
CA VAL A 200 -12.77 29.92 4.34
C VAL A 200 -11.68 30.70 3.60
N GLU A 201 -10.89 29.99 2.81
CA GLU A 201 -9.93 30.61 1.91
C GLU A 201 -10.63 31.03 0.62
N TYR A 202 -10.27 32.22 0.15
CA TYR A 202 -10.72 32.84 -1.07
C TYR A 202 -9.52 33.02 -1.99
N TYR A 203 -9.72 32.69 -3.26
CA TYR A 203 -8.70 32.74 -4.29
C TYR A 203 -9.08 33.77 -5.35
N PRO A 204 -8.09 34.46 -5.95
CA PRO A 204 -8.33 35.41 -7.04
C PRO A 204 -9.04 34.70 -8.21
N LYS A 205 -10.06 35.33 -8.80
CA LYS A 205 -10.86 34.74 -9.90
C LYS A 205 -10.00 34.39 -11.12
N GLU A 206 -8.85 35.04 -11.27
CA GLU A 206 -7.83 34.78 -12.28
C GLU A 206 -7.42 33.30 -12.33
N VAL A 207 -7.51 32.56 -11.22
CA VAL A 207 -7.21 31.12 -11.17
C VAL A 207 -8.15 30.28 -12.05
N LEU A 208 -9.34 30.79 -12.39
CA LEU A 208 -10.30 30.08 -13.24
C LEU A 208 -9.77 29.83 -14.65
N GLY A 209 -8.95 30.74 -15.20
CA GLY A 209 -8.37 30.60 -16.54
C GLY A 209 -7.46 29.38 -16.64
N PRO A 210 -6.35 29.34 -15.88
CA PRO A 210 -5.43 28.20 -15.84
C PRO A 210 -6.13 26.89 -15.43
N LEU A 211 -7.04 26.93 -14.46
CA LEU A 211 -7.82 25.75 -14.08
C LEU A 211 -8.75 25.25 -15.21
N SER A 212 -9.31 26.15 -16.02
CA SER A 212 -10.13 25.75 -17.17
C SER A 212 -9.27 25.12 -18.26
N GLU A 213 -8.09 25.67 -18.54
CA GLU A 213 -7.14 25.11 -19.50
C GLU A 213 -6.68 23.71 -19.07
N GLU A 214 -6.31 23.53 -17.80
CA GLU A 214 -5.93 22.24 -17.22
C GLU A 214 -7.13 21.26 -17.19
N LYS A 215 -8.36 21.76 -17.01
CA LYS A 215 -9.58 20.95 -17.11
C LYS A 215 -9.80 20.40 -18.52
N ASP A 216 -9.49 21.19 -19.55
CA ASP A 216 -9.75 20.88 -20.97
C ASP A 216 -8.57 20.18 -21.66
N LYS A 217 -7.41 20.14 -21.01
CA LYS A 217 -6.20 19.42 -21.44
C LYS A 217 -6.42 17.95 -21.75
N TYR A 218 -7.36 17.30 -21.05
CA TYR A 218 -7.61 15.86 -21.17
C TYR A 218 -8.86 15.57 -21.98
N LYS A 219 -8.71 14.79 -23.05
CA LYS A 219 -9.82 14.28 -23.87
C LYS A 219 -10.74 13.37 -23.05
N ASP A 220 -12.00 13.26 -23.47
CA ASP A 220 -12.95 12.32 -22.90
C ASP A 220 -12.48 10.86 -23.07
N GLY A 221 -12.67 10.07 -22.02
CA GLY A 221 -12.29 8.67 -21.91
C GLY A 221 -13.07 7.79 -22.88
N GLY A 222 -14.33 8.12 -23.17
CA GLY A 222 -15.17 7.39 -24.11
C GLY A 222 -15.20 5.88 -23.84
N ASP A 223 -14.80 5.10 -24.84
CA ASP A 223 -14.75 3.63 -24.82
C ASP A 223 -13.42 3.06 -24.29
N ARG A 224 -12.53 3.90 -23.78
CA ARG A 224 -11.23 3.47 -23.25
C ARG A 224 -11.38 2.94 -21.82
N LEU A 225 -10.41 2.11 -21.43
CA LEU A 225 -10.43 1.37 -20.18
C LEU A 225 -9.25 1.78 -19.31
N THR A 226 -9.49 2.04 -18.03
CA THR A 226 -8.41 2.24 -17.05
C THR A 226 -7.79 0.90 -16.66
N ILE A 227 -6.62 0.93 -16.01
CA ILE A 227 -5.97 -0.28 -15.48
C ILE A 227 -6.92 -1.09 -14.57
N PRO A 228 -7.65 -0.50 -13.60
CA PRO A 228 -8.63 -1.25 -12.81
C PRO A 228 -9.75 -1.88 -13.64
N MET A 229 -10.21 -1.22 -14.70
CA MET A 229 -11.21 -1.79 -15.60
C MET A 229 -10.65 -2.96 -16.40
N LEU A 230 -9.43 -2.83 -16.95
CA LEU A 230 -8.75 -3.93 -17.64
C LEU A 230 -8.56 -5.14 -16.72
N ALA A 231 -8.11 -4.92 -15.48
CA ALA A 231 -7.92 -5.98 -14.49
C ALA A 231 -9.24 -6.71 -14.21
N HIS A 232 -10.32 -5.96 -14.03
CA HIS A 232 -11.65 -6.52 -13.84
C HIS A 232 -12.12 -7.35 -15.05
N GLU A 233 -12.01 -6.82 -16.26
CA GLU A 233 -12.49 -7.46 -17.49
C GLU A 233 -11.69 -8.73 -17.84
N VAL A 234 -10.38 -8.74 -17.57
CA VAL A 234 -9.51 -9.90 -17.84
C VAL A 234 -9.56 -10.94 -16.71
N GLY A 235 -10.12 -10.59 -15.55
CA GLY A 235 -10.16 -11.48 -14.39
C GLY A 235 -8.78 -11.70 -13.76
N LYS A 236 -7.90 -10.70 -13.84
CA LYS A 236 -6.53 -10.73 -13.32
C LYS A 236 -6.31 -9.55 -12.38
N ASP A 237 -5.28 -9.62 -11.53
CA ASP A 237 -4.92 -8.49 -10.69
C ASP A 237 -4.27 -7.33 -11.46
N ARG A 238 -4.13 -6.20 -10.77
CA ARG A 238 -3.56 -4.96 -11.33
C ARG A 238 -2.09 -5.12 -11.73
N GLU A 239 -1.29 -5.85 -10.95
CA GLU A 239 0.14 -6.02 -11.19
C GLU A 239 0.39 -6.86 -12.45
N TRP A 240 -0.44 -7.89 -12.67
CA TRP A 240 -0.44 -8.65 -13.91
C TRP A 240 -0.73 -7.75 -15.11
N VAL A 241 -1.79 -6.92 -15.05
CA VAL A 241 -2.13 -6.00 -16.15
C VAL A 241 -1.00 -5.02 -16.42
N GLU A 242 -0.42 -4.40 -15.39
CA GLU A 242 0.68 -3.43 -15.54
C GLU A 242 1.91 -4.07 -16.20
N ARG A 243 2.30 -5.28 -15.78
CA ARG A 243 3.41 -6.01 -16.40
C ARG A 243 3.12 -6.37 -17.86
N GLU A 244 1.95 -6.89 -18.18
CA GLU A 244 1.62 -7.25 -19.57
C GLU A 244 1.55 -6.01 -20.47
N LEU A 245 1.03 -4.88 -19.96
CA LEU A 245 1.03 -3.60 -20.68
C LEU A 245 2.46 -3.15 -21.00
N GLU A 246 3.40 -3.31 -20.06
CA GLU A 246 4.82 -3.04 -20.27
C GLU A 246 5.45 -3.99 -21.30
N GLU A 247 5.20 -5.30 -21.20
CA GLU A 247 5.73 -6.29 -22.15
C GLU A 247 5.17 -6.11 -23.58
N MET A 248 3.97 -5.56 -23.72
CA MET A 248 3.37 -5.23 -25.01
C MET A 248 3.85 -3.88 -25.59
N ASP A 249 4.66 -3.12 -24.83
CA ASP A 249 4.97 -1.72 -25.13
C ASP A 249 3.68 -0.89 -25.37
N ALA A 250 2.63 -1.18 -24.58
CA ALA A 250 1.32 -0.57 -24.75
C ALA A 250 1.33 0.85 -24.17
N SER A 251 1.27 1.85 -25.05
CA SER A 251 1.13 3.25 -24.64
C SER A 251 -0.32 3.60 -24.25
N GLY A 252 -0.50 4.01 -23.00
CA GLY A 252 -1.75 4.57 -22.50
C GLY A 252 -1.87 6.07 -22.80
N GLU A 253 -3.09 6.59 -22.74
CA GLU A 253 -3.37 8.03 -22.80
C GLU A 253 -4.09 8.46 -21.53
N TYR A 254 -3.63 9.53 -20.88
CA TYR A 254 -4.38 10.15 -19.79
C TYR A 254 -5.66 10.76 -20.34
N ARG A 255 -6.80 10.26 -19.87
CA ARG A 255 -8.13 10.73 -20.30
C ARG A 255 -9.06 10.93 -19.14
N ARG A 256 -10.04 11.81 -19.35
CA ARG A 256 -11.07 12.16 -18.36
C ARG A 256 -12.27 11.22 -18.50
N PHE A 257 -12.66 10.55 -17.42
CA PHE A 257 -13.85 9.70 -17.41
C PHE A 257 -15.09 10.48 -16.99
N GLU A 258 -16.14 10.49 -17.81
CA GLU A 258 -17.33 11.33 -17.63
C GLU A 258 -18.01 11.14 -16.27
N ARG A 259 -18.20 9.88 -15.85
CA ARG A 259 -18.91 9.55 -14.61
C ARG A 259 -18.17 9.96 -13.34
N SER A 260 -16.84 9.86 -13.33
CA SER A 260 -16.03 10.11 -12.13
C SER A 260 -15.36 11.48 -12.14
N GLY A 261 -15.22 12.10 -13.32
CA GLY A 261 -14.40 13.28 -13.54
C GLY A 261 -12.90 13.05 -13.36
N ARG A 262 -12.46 11.83 -13.01
CA ARG A 262 -11.05 11.50 -12.78
C ARG A 262 -10.31 11.44 -14.12
N VAL A 263 -9.04 11.84 -14.07
CA VAL A 263 -8.10 11.68 -15.17
C VAL A 263 -7.25 10.48 -14.81
N ASP A 264 -7.34 9.43 -15.62
CA ASP A 264 -6.62 8.18 -15.41
C ASP A 264 -5.93 7.75 -16.70
N LEU A 265 -4.86 6.97 -16.57
CA LEU A 265 -4.21 6.34 -17.71
C LEU A 265 -5.16 5.31 -18.32
N SER A 266 -5.47 5.47 -19.61
CA SER A 266 -6.49 4.71 -20.30
C SER A 266 -5.99 4.08 -21.59
N PHE A 267 -6.49 2.87 -21.85
CA PHE A 267 -6.06 2.03 -22.97
C PHE A 267 -7.24 1.78 -23.90
N SER A 268 -6.95 1.61 -25.19
CA SER A 268 -7.98 1.29 -26.17
C SER A 268 -8.52 -0.12 -25.96
N ARG A 269 -9.73 -0.39 -26.45
CA ARG A 269 -10.33 -1.73 -26.38
C ARG A 269 -9.51 -2.82 -27.11
N LYS A 270 -8.63 -2.44 -28.04
CA LYS A 270 -7.68 -3.37 -28.68
C LYS A 270 -6.71 -3.98 -27.66
N ILE A 271 -6.27 -3.19 -26.67
CA ILE A 271 -5.41 -3.66 -25.60
C ILE A 271 -6.14 -4.67 -24.71
N LEU A 272 -7.43 -4.45 -24.42
CA LEU A 272 -8.22 -5.45 -23.70
C LEU A 272 -8.27 -6.79 -24.43
N ILE A 273 -8.50 -6.77 -25.75
CA ILE A 273 -8.54 -8.00 -26.55
C ILE A 273 -7.20 -8.75 -26.49
N GLU A 274 -6.09 -8.02 -26.58
CA GLU A 274 -4.76 -8.62 -26.47
C GLU A 274 -4.49 -9.20 -25.07
N LEU A 275 -4.90 -8.49 -24.01
CA LEU A 275 -4.80 -8.99 -22.64
C LEU A 275 -5.67 -10.24 -22.43
N LEU A 276 -6.87 -10.31 -23.00
CA LEU A 276 -7.71 -11.50 -22.95
C LEU A 276 -7.05 -12.69 -23.66
N ASN A 277 -6.47 -12.48 -24.84
CA ASN A 277 -5.74 -13.53 -25.56
C ASN A 277 -4.54 -14.05 -24.76
N ARG A 278 -3.79 -13.15 -24.12
CA ARG A 278 -2.68 -13.53 -23.23
C ARG A 278 -3.17 -14.27 -21.99
N ALA A 279 -4.30 -13.84 -21.42
CA ALA A 279 -4.91 -14.49 -20.26
C ALA A 279 -5.39 -15.91 -20.56
N GLU A 280 -5.93 -16.16 -21.76
CA GLU A 280 -6.34 -17.50 -22.22
C GLU A 280 -5.16 -18.44 -22.50
N ALA A 281 -3.99 -17.90 -22.84
CA ALA A 281 -2.79 -18.68 -23.12
C ALA A 281 -2.16 -19.33 -21.85
N TYR A 282 -2.68 -19.05 -20.65
CA TYR A 282 -2.15 -19.61 -19.42
C TYR A 282 -2.73 -21.00 -19.11
N VAL A 283 -1.82 -21.88 -18.72
CA VAL A 283 -2.12 -23.26 -18.32
C VAL A 283 -2.33 -23.28 -16.81
N ASP A 284 -3.54 -23.67 -16.38
CA ASP A 284 -3.80 -23.99 -14.98
C ASP A 284 -2.78 -25.03 -14.47
N PRO A 285 -2.35 -24.96 -13.20
CA PRO A 285 -1.52 -26.00 -12.64
C PRO A 285 -2.21 -27.36 -12.82
N GLU A 286 -1.50 -28.30 -13.41
CA GLU A 286 -1.99 -29.68 -13.51
C GLU A 286 -2.41 -30.15 -12.10
N PRO A 287 -3.48 -30.95 -11.98
CA PRO A 287 -3.92 -31.46 -10.68
C PRO A 287 -2.78 -32.08 -9.88
N GLY A 288 -2.55 -31.58 -8.66
CA GLY A 288 -1.50 -32.07 -7.76
C GLY A 288 -0.17 -31.31 -7.81
N TRP A 289 -0.07 -30.18 -8.50
CA TRP A 289 1.05 -29.25 -8.34
C TRP A 289 0.78 -28.24 -7.22
N TYR A 290 1.79 -28.01 -6.35
CA TYR A 290 1.62 -27.24 -5.11
C TYR A 290 2.60 -26.08 -5.02
N THR A 291 2.14 -24.91 -4.56
CA THR A 291 3.04 -23.81 -4.21
C THR A 291 3.85 -24.14 -2.94
N GLU A 292 4.96 -23.43 -2.70
CA GLU A 292 5.76 -23.58 -1.46
C GLU A 292 4.90 -23.46 -0.20
N ARG A 293 3.97 -22.50 -0.19
CA ARG A 293 3.02 -22.30 0.91
C ARG A 293 2.07 -23.48 1.08
N ALA A 294 1.47 -23.97 -0.01
CA ALA A 294 0.58 -25.14 0.05
C ALA A 294 1.33 -26.39 0.56
N LEU A 295 2.60 -26.57 0.15
CA LEU A 295 3.44 -27.63 0.68
C LEU A 295 3.66 -27.47 2.20
N GLY A 296 3.91 -26.26 2.69
CA GLY A 296 4.06 -25.97 4.12
C GLY A 296 2.81 -26.31 4.92
N GLU A 297 1.64 -25.93 4.40
CA GLU A 297 0.33 -26.23 4.98
C GLU A 297 0.06 -27.74 5.02
N ILE A 298 0.24 -28.46 3.90
CA ILE A 298 0.01 -29.91 3.81
C ILE A 298 0.99 -30.70 4.70
N VAL A 299 2.28 -30.34 4.67
CA VAL A 299 3.31 -31.01 5.47
C VAL A 299 3.22 -30.59 6.95
N GLY A 300 2.54 -29.49 7.28
CA GLY A 300 2.45 -28.97 8.66
C GLY A 300 3.81 -28.48 9.16
N LYS A 301 4.53 -27.74 8.34
CA LYS A 301 5.87 -27.16 8.62
C LYS A 301 5.92 -25.71 8.12
N SER A 302 6.88 -24.94 8.63
CA SER A 302 7.06 -23.55 8.19
C SER A 302 7.64 -23.46 6.78
N ASP A 303 7.37 -22.35 6.07
CA ASP A 303 7.89 -22.08 4.72
C ASP A 303 9.42 -22.20 4.66
N ASN A 304 10.13 -21.68 5.68
CA ASN A 304 11.58 -21.82 5.78
C ASN A 304 12.05 -23.28 5.88
N TRP A 305 11.28 -24.16 6.53
CA TRP A 305 11.58 -25.58 6.55
C TRP A 305 11.42 -26.17 5.15
N VAL A 306 10.30 -25.88 4.48
CA VAL A 306 10.00 -26.35 3.13
C VAL A 306 11.08 -25.89 2.15
N ARG A 307 11.37 -24.59 2.09
CA ARG A 307 12.39 -24.01 1.20
C ARG A 307 13.75 -24.68 1.33
N ARG A 308 14.21 -24.90 2.57
CA ARG A 308 15.49 -25.60 2.81
C ARG A 308 15.48 -27.03 2.24
N ARG A 309 14.35 -27.73 2.31
CA ARG A 309 14.26 -29.12 1.83
C ARG A 309 14.04 -29.18 0.32
N LEU A 310 13.30 -28.23 -0.25
CA LEU A 310 13.22 -28.05 -1.70
C LEU A 310 14.62 -27.85 -2.31
N ASN A 311 15.45 -27.01 -1.67
CA ASN A 311 16.84 -26.83 -2.07
C ASN A 311 17.67 -28.12 -1.90
N LEU A 312 17.52 -28.85 -0.80
CA LEU A 312 18.23 -30.12 -0.58
C LEU A 312 17.84 -31.20 -1.60
N LEU A 313 16.57 -31.20 -2.05
CA LEU A 313 16.06 -32.12 -3.05
C LEU A 313 16.42 -31.70 -4.49
N ASN A 314 17.03 -30.53 -4.68
CA ASN A 314 17.19 -29.89 -6.01
C ASN A 314 15.87 -29.91 -6.81
N ALA A 315 14.75 -29.65 -6.13
CA ALA A 315 13.44 -29.75 -6.73
C ALA A 315 13.24 -28.66 -7.78
N GLU A 316 13.10 -29.05 -9.05
CA GLU A 316 12.82 -28.13 -10.15
C GLU A 316 11.36 -27.65 -10.08
N PRO A 317 11.11 -26.35 -9.79
CA PRO A 317 9.77 -25.81 -9.86
C PRO A 317 9.34 -25.61 -11.32
N ARG A 318 8.04 -25.70 -11.56
CA ARG A 318 7.41 -25.12 -12.76
C ARG A 318 6.60 -23.90 -12.37
N SER A 319 6.63 -22.88 -13.21
CA SER A 319 5.84 -21.68 -13.00
C SER A 319 4.43 -21.91 -13.54
N PHE A 320 3.42 -21.72 -12.68
CA PHE A 320 2.01 -21.66 -13.07
C PHE A 320 1.39 -20.42 -12.46
N GLN A 321 0.33 -19.90 -13.08
CA GLN A 321 -0.42 -18.81 -12.47
C GLN A 321 -1.40 -19.36 -11.43
N ASP A 322 -1.55 -18.65 -10.32
CA ASP A 322 -2.62 -18.92 -9.37
C ASP A 322 -3.96 -18.35 -9.88
N SER A 323 -5.03 -18.52 -9.09
CA SER A 323 -6.38 -18.02 -9.41
C SER A 323 -6.47 -16.49 -9.54
N HIS A 324 -5.42 -15.74 -9.18
CA HIS A 324 -5.35 -14.28 -9.31
C HIS A 324 -4.47 -13.86 -10.50
N GLY A 325 -3.85 -14.81 -11.20
CA GLY A 325 -2.93 -14.53 -12.31
C GLY A 325 -1.47 -14.34 -11.88
N VAL A 326 -1.16 -14.52 -10.60
CA VAL A 326 0.21 -14.37 -10.11
C VAL A 326 1.00 -15.62 -10.48
N SER A 327 2.09 -15.45 -11.24
CA SER A 327 3.01 -16.53 -11.55
C SER A 327 3.71 -17.01 -10.28
N ARG A 328 3.40 -18.23 -9.85
CA ARG A 328 4.00 -18.88 -8.69
C ARG A 328 4.74 -20.13 -9.09
N LYS A 329 5.85 -20.38 -8.40
CA LYS A 329 6.57 -21.65 -8.47
C LYS A 329 5.72 -22.73 -7.82
N HIS A 330 5.35 -23.73 -8.59
CA HIS A 330 4.72 -24.95 -8.09
C HIS A 330 5.67 -26.13 -8.22
N TYR A 331 5.46 -27.09 -7.35
CA TYR A 331 6.25 -28.29 -7.21
C TYR A 331 5.36 -29.51 -7.42
N SER A 332 5.92 -30.52 -8.07
CA SER A 332 5.18 -31.72 -8.45
C SER A 332 4.74 -32.54 -7.23
N PRO A 333 3.76 -33.46 -7.38
CA PRO A 333 3.36 -34.37 -6.30
C PRO A 333 4.51 -35.22 -5.73
N LYS A 334 5.55 -35.47 -6.55
CA LYS A 334 6.75 -36.20 -6.12
C LYS A 334 7.48 -35.43 -5.01
N VAL A 335 7.63 -34.12 -5.16
CA VAL A 335 8.28 -33.26 -4.17
C VAL A 335 7.52 -33.29 -2.85
N LEU A 336 6.18 -33.22 -2.89
CA LEU A 336 5.35 -33.34 -1.69
C LEU A 336 5.59 -34.69 -0.98
N SER A 337 5.66 -35.78 -1.73
CA SER A 337 5.90 -37.12 -1.19
C SER A 337 7.26 -37.22 -0.47
N SER A 338 8.31 -36.65 -1.07
CA SER A 338 9.64 -36.61 -0.45
C SER A 338 9.67 -35.76 0.82
N LEU A 339 8.96 -34.62 0.83
CA LEU A 339 8.84 -33.77 2.01
C LEU A 339 8.09 -34.46 3.16
N LEU A 340 7.05 -35.23 2.87
CA LEU A 340 6.33 -36.02 3.89
C LEU A 340 7.23 -37.10 4.50
N ARG A 341 8.02 -37.82 3.71
CA ARG A 341 9.00 -38.80 4.23
C ARG A 341 10.06 -38.15 5.12
N MET A 342 10.61 -37.00 4.70
CA MET A 342 11.56 -36.23 5.51
C MET A 342 10.96 -35.73 6.82
N LYS A 343 9.66 -35.40 6.85
CA LYS A 343 8.95 -35.01 8.08
C LYS A 343 8.91 -36.16 9.09
N GLU A 344 8.79 -37.40 8.64
CA GLU A 344 8.72 -38.62 9.47
C GLU A 344 10.08 -39.06 10.03
N GLY A 345 11.15 -38.26 9.85
CA GLY A 345 12.45 -38.50 10.46
C GLY A 345 13.44 -39.26 9.57
N TRP A 346 13.11 -39.45 8.29
CA TRP A 346 14.05 -40.04 7.34
C TRP A 346 15.18 -39.06 7.02
N THR A 347 16.43 -39.52 7.08
CA THR A 347 17.55 -38.71 6.60
C THR A 347 17.47 -38.57 5.07
N THR A 348 18.03 -37.48 4.52
CA THR A 348 18.07 -37.25 3.06
C THR A 348 18.68 -38.45 2.32
N PHE A 349 19.69 -39.09 2.93
CA PHE A 349 20.36 -40.27 2.40
C PHE A 349 19.46 -41.51 2.41
N GLN A 350 18.65 -41.73 3.47
CA GLN A 350 17.70 -42.85 3.53
C GLN A 350 16.53 -42.69 2.56
N ALA A 351 16.06 -41.45 2.35
CA ALA A 351 15.00 -41.18 1.38
C ALA A 351 15.49 -41.47 -0.05
N LEU A 352 16.70 -41.00 -0.41
CA LEU A 352 17.33 -41.24 -1.71
C LEU A 352 17.78 -42.72 -1.89
N GLU A 353 18.42 -43.33 -0.88
CA GLU A 353 18.83 -44.75 -0.92
C GLU A 353 17.63 -45.69 -1.01
N SER A 354 16.49 -45.39 -0.39
CA SER A 354 15.30 -46.23 -0.53
C SER A 354 14.70 -46.19 -1.95
N GLU A 355 14.88 -45.07 -2.64
CA GLU A 355 14.44 -44.87 -4.02
C GLU A 355 15.39 -45.63 -4.97
N GLN A 356 16.70 -45.52 -4.74
CA GLN A 356 17.73 -46.21 -5.52
C GLN A 356 17.74 -47.73 -5.27
N ARG A 357 17.56 -48.18 -4.02
CA ARG A 357 17.41 -49.62 -3.69
C ARG A 357 16.12 -50.23 -4.21
N SER A 358 15.04 -49.45 -4.32
CA SER A 358 13.79 -49.93 -4.94
C SER A 358 13.95 -50.11 -6.45
N GLU A 359 14.70 -49.25 -7.12
CA GLU A 359 14.98 -49.38 -8.56
C GLU A 359 16.01 -50.48 -8.83
N ASP A 360 17.05 -50.61 -8.00
CA ASP A 360 18.07 -51.66 -8.10
C ASP A 360 17.49 -53.06 -7.80
N ASP A 361 16.54 -53.17 -6.87
CA ASP A 361 15.85 -54.45 -6.60
C ASP A 361 14.89 -54.81 -7.75
N GLU A 362 14.20 -53.85 -8.36
CA GLU A 362 13.34 -54.10 -9.53
C GLU A 362 14.14 -54.55 -10.77
N ILE A 363 15.29 -53.93 -11.04
CA ILE A 363 16.20 -54.32 -12.12
C ILE A 363 16.85 -55.68 -11.81
N GLY A 364 17.27 -55.91 -10.56
CA GLY A 364 17.84 -57.18 -10.11
C GLY A 364 16.83 -58.34 -10.23
N GLN A 365 15.58 -58.10 -9.86
CA GLN A 365 14.48 -59.04 -10.03
C GLN A 365 14.17 -59.29 -11.53
N LEU A 366 14.17 -58.26 -12.36
CA LEU A 366 13.98 -58.39 -13.82
C LEU A 366 15.10 -59.24 -14.46
N ARG A 367 16.37 -59.04 -14.06
CA ARG A 367 17.52 -59.83 -14.51
C ARG A 367 17.41 -61.30 -14.12
N LYS A 368 16.99 -61.61 -12.89
CA LYS A 368 16.72 -62.99 -12.43
C LYS A 368 15.67 -63.66 -13.30
N VAL A 369 14.62 -62.91 -13.67
CA VAL A 369 13.54 -63.38 -14.54
C VAL A 369 14.04 -63.60 -15.97
N LEU A 370 14.81 -62.66 -16.54
CA LEU A 370 15.42 -62.78 -17.88
C LEU A 370 16.37 -63.99 -17.98
N ALA A 371 17.14 -64.26 -16.93
CA ALA A 371 18.07 -65.39 -16.89
C ALA A 371 17.37 -66.77 -16.91
N TYR A 372 16.11 -66.85 -16.47
CA TYR A 372 15.37 -68.11 -16.39
C TYR A 372 14.71 -68.50 -17.73
N GLY A 373 14.42 -67.53 -18.60
CA GLY A 373 13.93 -67.77 -19.97
C GLY A 373 12.78 -66.84 -20.40
N GLN A 374 12.47 -66.83 -21.70
CA GLN A 374 11.51 -65.88 -22.30
C GLN A 374 10.04 -66.12 -21.91
N THR A 375 9.68 -67.33 -21.45
CA THR A 375 8.31 -67.67 -21.04
C THR A 375 8.29 -68.28 -19.65
N MET A 376 7.38 -67.83 -18.80
CA MET A 376 7.29 -68.26 -17.40
C MET A 376 5.86 -68.45 -16.93
N SER A 377 5.61 -69.39 -16.02
CA SER A 377 4.30 -69.48 -15.35
C SER A 377 4.17 -68.42 -14.25
N LYS A 378 2.93 -68.07 -13.86
CA LYS A 378 2.69 -67.20 -12.69
C LYS A 378 3.40 -67.73 -11.44
N SER A 379 3.33 -69.04 -11.22
CA SER A 379 3.94 -69.70 -10.06
C SER A 379 5.47 -69.57 -10.09
N THR A 380 6.09 -69.60 -11.27
CA THR A 380 7.54 -69.39 -11.42
C THR A 380 7.94 -67.96 -11.09
N LEU A 381 7.16 -66.96 -11.51
CA LEU A 381 7.41 -65.55 -11.16
C LEU A 381 7.28 -65.32 -9.65
N LEU A 382 6.25 -65.88 -9.03
CA LEU A 382 6.08 -65.82 -7.57
C LEU A 382 7.22 -66.53 -6.83
N TRP A 383 7.68 -67.67 -7.34
CA TRP A 383 8.82 -68.40 -6.78
C TRP A 383 10.15 -67.62 -6.89
N LEU A 384 10.31 -66.83 -7.95
CA LEU A 384 11.43 -65.89 -8.11
C LEU A 384 11.32 -64.64 -7.21
N GLY A 385 10.28 -64.55 -6.38
CA GLY A 385 10.07 -63.46 -5.43
C GLY A 385 9.25 -62.29 -5.97
N ILE A 386 8.71 -62.38 -7.19
CA ILE A 386 7.92 -61.30 -7.80
C ILE A 386 6.49 -61.36 -7.27
N SER A 387 6.06 -60.34 -6.54
CA SER A 387 4.71 -60.25 -5.99
C SER A 387 3.64 -60.09 -7.08
N GLU A 388 2.37 -60.42 -6.77
CA GLU A 388 1.28 -60.23 -7.74
C GLU A 388 1.09 -58.75 -8.16
N SER A 389 1.38 -57.82 -7.26
CA SER A 389 1.39 -56.38 -7.54
C SER A 389 2.46 -56.00 -8.54
N GLU A 390 3.66 -56.55 -8.42
CA GLU A 390 4.78 -56.32 -9.35
C GLU A 390 4.49 -56.93 -10.71
N ILE A 391 3.91 -58.14 -10.77
CA ILE A 391 3.47 -58.73 -12.04
C ILE A 391 2.47 -57.80 -12.76
N LYS A 392 1.51 -57.21 -12.03
CA LYS A 392 0.56 -56.24 -12.60
C LYS A 392 1.27 -54.95 -13.06
N LYS A 393 2.25 -54.46 -12.29
CA LYS A 393 3.06 -53.29 -12.62
C LYS A 393 3.87 -53.54 -13.90
N TRP A 394 4.57 -54.67 -14.00
CA TRP A 394 5.37 -55.04 -15.17
C TRP A 394 4.51 -55.26 -16.42
N MET A 395 3.29 -55.80 -16.27
CA MET A 395 2.32 -55.85 -17.37
C MET A 395 1.93 -54.45 -17.86
N LYS A 396 1.66 -53.50 -16.95
CA LYS A 396 1.34 -52.11 -17.31
C LYS A 396 2.50 -51.39 -18.00
N MET A 397 3.73 -51.67 -17.56
CA MET A 397 4.96 -51.13 -18.16
C MET A 397 5.31 -51.81 -19.49
N GLY A 398 4.59 -52.86 -19.87
CA GLY A 398 4.85 -53.62 -21.10
C GLY A 398 6.10 -54.49 -21.04
N LEU A 399 6.65 -54.76 -19.85
CA LEU A 399 7.84 -55.62 -19.66
C LEU A 399 7.50 -57.09 -19.85
N ILE A 400 6.29 -57.49 -19.43
CA ILE A 400 5.73 -58.82 -19.66
C ILE A 400 4.35 -58.72 -20.29
N THR A 401 3.96 -59.71 -21.07
CA THR A 401 2.60 -59.86 -21.61
C THR A 401 2.06 -61.25 -21.33
N ARG A 402 0.74 -61.41 -21.27
CA ARG A 402 0.13 -62.75 -21.14
C ARG A 402 0.35 -63.53 -22.43
N TRP A 403 0.78 -64.77 -22.27
CA TRP A 403 1.02 -65.73 -23.33
C TRP A 403 0.07 -66.93 -23.22
N LYS A 404 0.17 -67.86 -24.17
CA LYS A 404 -0.68 -69.06 -24.21
C LYS A 404 -0.58 -69.87 -22.91
N ASN A 405 -1.67 -70.54 -22.54
CA ASN A 405 -1.76 -71.42 -21.37
C ASN A 405 -1.47 -70.74 -20.01
N GLY A 406 -1.74 -69.44 -19.88
CA GLY A 406 -1.58 -68.72 -18.61
C GLY A 406 -0.13 -68.40 -18.24
N GLN A 407 0.81 -68.59 -19.18
CA GLN A 407 2.19 -68.15 -19.05
C GLN A 407 2.32 -66.64 -19.33
N TYR A 408 3.46 -66.07 -18.95
CA TYR A 408 3.87 -64.70 -19.23
C TYR A 408 5.10 -64.74 -20.14
N TYR A 409 5.12 -63.87 -21.15
CA TYR A 409 6.23 -63.70 -22.08
C TYR A 409 6.94 -62.37 -21.81
N LEU A 410 8.27 -62.41 -21.66
CA LEU A 410 9.12 -61.22 -21.53
C LEU A 410 9.23 -60.52 -22.88
N THR A 411 8.86 -59.25 -22.94
CA THR A 411 8.85 -58.51 -24.20
C THR A 411 10.25 -57.98 -24.55
N LYS A 412 10.45 -57.55 -25.79
CA LYS A 412 11.66 -56.81 -26.20
C LYS A 412 11.89 -55.52 -25.39
N MET A 413 10.85 -55.00 -24.71
CA MET A 413 10.99 -53.86 -23.82
C MET A 413 11.77 -54.24 -22.55
N ALA A 414 11.53 -55.43 -21.99
CA ALA A 414 12.28 -55.92 -20.84
C ALA A 414 13.78 -56.09 -21.16
N GLU A 415 14.10 -56.66 -22.34
CA GLU A 415 15.49 -56.80 -22.81
C GLU A 415 16.17 -55.42 -22.97
N LYS A 416 15.45 -54.42 -23.51
CA LYS A 416 15.98 -53.05 -23.66
C LYS A 416 16.22 -52.35 -22.32
N VAL A 417 15.34 -52.57 -21.34
CA VAL A 417 15.51 -52.03 -19.99
C VAL A 417 16.75 -52.62 -19.32
N ASP A 418 16.95 -53.93 -19.44
CA ASP A 418 18.15 -54.60 -18.92
C ASP A 418 19.44 -54.14 -19.61
N GLN A 419 19.45 -54.03 -20.95
CA GLN A 419 20.60 -53.51 -21.69
C GLN A 419 20.99 -52.09 -21.24
N ARG A 420 20.00 -51.20 -21.06
CA ARG A 420 20.25 -49.84 -20.60
C ARG A 420 20.77 -49.79 -19.16
N ALA A 421 20.25 -50.64 -18.29
CA ALA A 421 20.74 -50.77 -16.92
C ALA A 421 22.21 -51.25 -16.89
N THR A 422 22.55 -52.23 -17.71
CA THR A 422 23.93 -52.73 -17.84
C THR A 422 24.87 -51.66 -18.39
N MET A 423 24.47 -50.90 -19.41
CA MET A 423 25.26 -49.77 -19.91
C MET A 423 25.48 -48.69 -18.85
N ALA A 424 24.47 -48.39 -18.03
CA ALA A 424 24.59 -47.43 -16.94
C ALA A 424 25.58 -47.92 -15.87
N GLU A 425 25.51 -49.20 -15.48
CA GLU A 425 26.47 -49.81 -14.55
C GLU A 425 27.91 -49.81 -15.10
N GLU A 426 28.10 -50.04 -16.40
CA GLU A 426 29.41 -49.95 -17.05
C GLU A 426 29.93 -48.50 -17.07
N MET A 427 29.08 -47.53 -17.36
CA MET A 427 29.46 -46.10 -17.32
C MET A 427 29.87 -45.67 -15.90
N VAL A 428 29.16 -46.12 -14.87
CA VAL A 428 29.54 -45.85 -13.47
C VAL A 428 30.91 -46.46 -13.15
N LYS A 429 31.16 -47.72 -13.57
CA LYS A 429 32.47 -48.37 -13.38
C LYS A 429 33.61 -47.67 -14.13
N GLU A 430 33.35 -47.11 -15.31
CA GLU A 430 34.36 -46.35 -16.06
C GLU A 430 34.62 -44.97 -15.44
N LEU A 431 33.59 -44.33 -14.89
CA LEU A 431 33.74 -43.09 -14.13
C LEU A 431 34.56 -43.30 -12.86
N ASP A 432 34.31 -44.38 -12.11
CA ASP A 432 35.08 -44.74 -10.91
C ASP A 432 36.57 -45.02 -11.21
N LYS A 433 36.90 -45.44 -12.45
CA LYS A 433 38.30 -45.64 -12.88
C LYS A 433 39.00 -44.33 -13.24
N LEU A 434 38.25 -43.28 -13.57
CA LEU A 434 38.78 -41.96 -13.96
C LEU A 434 39.00 -41.03 -12.75
N GLU A 435 38.54 -41.41 -11.56
CA GLU A 435 38.74 -40.69 -10.29
C GLU A 435 39.92 -41.23 -9.43
N LEU A 436 40.91 -41.86 -10.09
CA LEU A 436 42.27 -42.08 -9.60
C LEU A 436 43.24 -41.15 -10.32
#